data_AF-A0A1C6Z4X8-F1
#
_entry.id   AF-A0A1C6Z4X8-F1
#
_cell.length_a   1.000
_cell.length_b   1.000
_cell.length_c   1.000
_cell.angle_alpha   90.00
_cell.angle_beta   90.00
_cell.angle_gamma   90.00
#
_symmetry.space_group_name_H-M   'P 1'
#
loop_
_entity.id
_entity.type
_entity.pdbx_description
1 polymer ?
#
loop_
_entity_poly.entity_id
_entity_poly.type
_entity_poly.pdbx_seq_one_letter_code
_entity_poly.pdbx_strand_id
1 'polypeptide(L)' 'MKRLNQSLQEMQVNCSVVELDGEPCLFVHLEDESAAMCRLKNVGVAIAEPIIAQYPF' A
#
# COMPACT_ATOMS: atom_id res chain seq x y z
N MET A 1 8.89 -3.59 8.06
CA MET A 1 8.09 -4.29 7.02
C MET A 1 7.12 -5.37 7.52
N LYS A 2 7.51 -6.32 8.39
CA LYS A 2 6.62 -7.44 8.80
C LYS A 2 5.21 -7.02 9.26
N ARG A 3 5.11 -5.96 10.07
CA ARG A 3 3.81 -5.42 10.54
C ARG A 3 2.94 -4.85 9.43
N LEU A 4 3.53 -4.29 8.37
CA LEU A 4 2.81 -3.70 7.25
C LEU A 4 2.19 -4.80 6.38
N ASN A 5 3.00 -5.78 5.99
CA ASN A 5 2.55 -6.93 5.22
C ASN A 5 1.45 -7.71 5.96
N GLN A 6 1.64 -7.94 7.25
CA GLN A 6 0.65 -8.63 8.08
C GLN A 6 -0.67 -7.85 8.17
N SER A 7 -0.59 -6.53 8.36
CA SER A 7 -1.77 -5.66 8.40
C SER A 7 -2.51 -5.55 7.06
N LEU A 8 -1.82 -5.71 5.92
CA LEU A 8 -2.43 -5.70 4.59
C LEU A 8 -3.02 -7.06 4.22
N GLN A 9 -2.34 -8.16 4.59
CA GLN A 9 -2.87 -9.52 4.47
C GLN A 9 -4.15 -9.74 5.29
N GLU A 10 -4.26 -9.12 6.47
CA GLU A 10 -5.49 -9.14 7.28
C GLU A 10 -6.70 -8.50 6.57
N MET A 11 -6.46 -7.59 5.61
CA MET A 11 -7.51 -6.96 4.80
C MET A 11 -7.74 -7.67 3.45
N GLN A 12 -7.14 -8.84 3.24
CA GLN A 12 -7.15 -9.57 1.96
C GLN A 12 -6.60 -8.76 0.78
N VAL A 13 -5.87 -7.67 1.04
CA VAL A 13 -5.20 -6.89 0.01
C VAL A 13 -3.95 -7.65 -0.39
N ASN A 14 -3.90 -8.11 -1.64
CA ASN A 14 -2.75 -8.84 -2.14
C ASN A 14 -1.63 -7.84 -2.47
N CYS A 15 -0.60 -7.81 -1.63
CA CYS A 15 0.50 -6.86 -1.75
C CYS A 15 1.87 -7.55 -1.72
N SER A 16 2.83 -7.01 -2.45
CA SER A 16 4.22 -7.43 -2.42
C SER A 16 5.11 -6.25 -2.02
N VAL A 17 5.95 -6.46 -1.02
CA VAL A 17 6.95 -5.46 -0.61
C VAL A 17 8.31 -5.91 -1.11
N VAL A 18 8.96 -5.05 -1.88
CA VAL A 18 10.27 -5.31 -2.50
C VAL A 18 11.21 -4.17 -2.14
N GLU A 19 12.48 -4.46 -1.87
CA GLU A 19 13.50 -3.41 -1.75
C GLU A 19 14.11 -3.14 -3.13
N LEU A 20 14.01 -1.89 -3.60
CA LEU A 20 14.61 -1.41 -4.84
C LEU A 20 15.60 -0.29 -4.49
N ASP A 21 16.87 -0.44 -4.86
CA ASP A 21 17.94 0.55 -4.58
C ASP A 21 18.06 0.96 -3.10
N GLY A 22 17.67 0.07 -2.17
CA GLY A 22 17.68 0.33 -0.73
C GLY A 22 16.42 0.99 -0.19
N GLU A 23 15.43 1.26 -1.05
CA GLU A 23 14.13 1.81 -0.68
C GLU A 23 13.01 0.75 -0.67
N PRO A 24 12.09 0.81 0.32
CA PRO A 24 10.97 -0.12 0.42
C PRO A 24 9.84 0.26 -0.55
N CYS A 25 9.66 -0.54 -1.61
CA CYS A 25 8.57 -0.38 -2.57
C CYS A 25 7.39 -1.32 -2.26
N LEU A 26 6.17 -0.79 -2.30
CA LEU A 26 4.94 -1.56 -2.14
C LEU A 26 4.24 -1.68 -3.49
N PHE A 27 4.01 -2.91 -3.92
CA PHE A 27 3.21 -3.25 -5.10
C PHE A 27 1.86 -3.80 -4.66
N VAL A 28 0.79 -3.26 -5.23
CA VAL A 28 -0.61 -3.66 -4.99
C VAL A 28 -1.34 -3.74 -6.31
N HIS A 29 -2.42 -4.52 -6.36
CA HIS A 29 -3.33 -4.49 -7.51
C HIS A 29 -4.04 -3.13 -7.57
N LEU A 30 -4.31 -2.65 -8.79
CA LEU A 30 -4.94 -1.35 -9.02
C LEU A 30 -6.31 -1.24 -8.32
N GLU A 31 -7.09 -2.33 -8.32
CA GLU A 31 -8.39 -2.42 -7.65
C GLU A 31 -8.29 -2.26 -6.12
N ASP A 32 -7.16 -2.66 -5.54
CA ASP A 32 -6.90 -2.61 -4.10
C ASP A 32 -6.14 -1.36 -3.65
N GLU A 33 -5.75 -0.48 -4.58
CA GLU A 33 -4.96 0.73 -4.30
C GLU A 33 -5.63 1.57 -3.20
N SER A 34 -6.94 1.80 -3.33
CA SER A 34 -7.72 2.59 -2.39
C SER A 34 -7.78 1.97 -0.99
N ALA A 35 -7.93 0.63 -0.90
CA ALA A 35 -7.96 -0.11 0.34
C ALA A 35 -6.58 -0.15 1.02
N ALA A 36 -5.53 -0.41 0.24
CA ALA A 36 -4.15 -0.37 0.69
C ALA A 36 -3.81 1.01 1.26
N MET A 37 -4.12 2.08 0.53
CA MET A 37 -3.86 3.46 0.94
C MET A 37 -4.63 3.86 2.19
N CYS A 38 -5.93 3.51 2.29
CA CYS A 38 -6.72 3.72 3.50
C CYS A 38 -6.05 3.08 4.72
N ARG A 39 -5.57 1.84 4.56
CA ARG A 39 -4.90 1.14 5.65
C ARG A 39 -3.54 1.74 5.99
N LEU A 40 -2.73 2.09 4.99
CA LEU A 40 -1.42 2.72 5.20
C LEU A 40 -1.56 4.04 5.98
N LYS A 41 -2.56 4.85 5.63
CA LYS A 41 -2.89 6.08 6.36
C LYS A 41 -3.33 5.79 7.80
N ASN A 42 -4.20 4.81 8.01
CA ASN A 42 -4.66 4.43 9.35
C ASN A 42 -3.53 3.86 10.24
N VAL A 43 -2.56 3.18 9.64
CA VAL A 43 -1.38 2.65 10.35
C VAL A 43 -0.32 3.74 10.59
N GLY A 44 -0.45 4.91 9.96
CA GLY A 44 0.46 6.05 10.13
C GLY A 44 1.78 5.90 9.37
N VAL A 45 1.76 5.22 8.23
CA VAL A 45 2.96 4.95 7.42
C VAL A 45 3.21 6.12 6.47
N ALA A 46 4.46 6.58 6.38
CA ALA A 46 4.86 7.58 5.40
C ALA A 46 4.92 6.95 3.99
N ILE A 47 4.31 7.62 3.01
CA ILE A 47 4.17 7.13 1.64
C ILE A 47 4.78 8.20 0.72
N ALA A 48 5.65 7.76 -0.21
CA ALA A 48 6.47 8.67 -1.01
C ALA A 48 5.70 9.39 -2.14
N GLU A 49 4.63 8.80 -2.68
CA GLU A 49 3.93 9.34 -3.85
C GLU A 49 2.50 9.83 -3.57
N PRO A 50 2.05 10.91 -4.26
CA PRO A 50 0.68 11.38 -4.19
C PRO A 50 -0.25 10.48 -5.02
N ILE A 51 -1.45 10.24 -4.47
CA ILE A 51 -2.49 9.41 -5.07
C ILE A 51 -2.87 9.98 -6.45
N ILE A 52 -2.70 9.19 -7.52
CA ILE A 52 -3.39 9.45 -8.80
C ILE A 52 -4.79 8.88 -8.64
N ALA A 53 -5.63 9.60 -7.89
CA ALA A 53 -7.00 9.16 -7.70
C ALA A 53 -7.73 9.37 -9.03
N GLN A 54 -7.80 8.33 -9.85
CA GLN A 54 -8.75 8.28 -10.95
C GLN A 54 -10.13 8.09 -10.32
N TYR A 55 -10.74 9.19 -9.83
CA TYR A 55 -12.16 9.22 -9.48
C TYR A 55 -12.95 9.28 -10.79
N PRO A 56 -13.61 8.19 -11.23
CA PRO A 56 -14.44 8.18 -12.43
C PRO A 56 -15.86 8.70 -12.15
N PHE A 57 -16.09 9.38 -11.02
CA PHE A 57 -17.39 9.85 -10.56
C PHE A 57 -17.27 11.17 -9.81
#